data_AF-A0A2Z4UYJ5-F1
#
_entry.id   AF-A0A2Z4UYJ5-F1
#
_cell.length_a   1.000
_cell.length_b   1.000
_cell.length_c   1.000
_cell.angle_alpha   90.00
_cell.angle_beta   90.00
_cell.angle_gamma   90.00
#
_symmetry.space_group_name_H-M   'P 1'
#
loop_
_entity.id
_entity.type
_entity.pdbx_description
1 polymer ?
#
loop_
_entity_poly.entity_id
_entity_poly.type
_entity_poly.pdbx_seq_one_letter_code
_entity_poly.pdbx_strand_id
1 'polypeptide(L)' 'MIVYDNSNRYGSVDRQTKKEQRRADAWKWNESMERVASLRSSDPDAYDRMGPLIRISLGHYENDKKIAAQYGRDVNKGGN' A
#
# COMPACT_ATOMS: atom_id res chain seq x y z
N MET A 1 -24.88 -16.89 31.86
CA MET A 1 -23.50 -16.72 31.37
C MET A 1 -23.61 -16.37 29.89
N ILE A 2 -23.39 -15.11 29.51
CA ILE A 2 -23.52 -14.67 28.12
C ILE A 2 -22.24 -15.10 27.38
N VAL A 3 -22.38 -16.07 26.47
CA VAL A 3 -21.31 -16.47 25.55
C VAL A 3 -21.18 -15.34 24.53
N TYR A 4 -20.10 -14.56 24.62
CA TYR A 4 -19.80 -13.56 23.60
C TYR A 4 -19.35 -14.29 22.33
N ASP A 5 -20.19 -14.17 21.29
CA ASP A 5 -19.94 -14.58 19.93
C ASP A 5 -18.57 -14.05 19.44
N ASN A 6 -17.61 -14.96 19.28
CA ASN A 6 -16.26 -14.65 18.78
C ASN A 6 -16.20 -14.73 17.23
N SER A 7 -17.35 -14.88 16.57
CA SER A 7 -17.50 -15.13 15.12
C SER A 7 -17.17 -13.90 14.28
N ASN A 8 -17.31 -12.70 14.84
CA ASN A 8 -17.06 -11.45 14.13
C ASN A 8 -15.58 -11.14 13.89
N ARG A 9 -14.66 -11.70 14.68
CA ARG A 9 -13.21 -11.48 14.50
C ARG A 9 -12.63 -12.32 13.35
N TYR A 10 -13.06 -13.57 13.20
CA TYR A 10 -12.59 -14.42 12.10
C TYR A 10 -13.03 -13.89 10.72
N GLY A 11 -14.28 -13.44 10.60
CA GLY A 11 -14.81 -12.89 9.34
C GLY A 11 -14.26 -11.50 8.96
N SER A 12 -13.67 -10.76 9.89
CA SER A 12 -13.02 -9.46 9.61
C SER A 12 -11.57 -9.64 9.19
N VAL A 13 -10.83 -10.55 9.84
CA VAL A 13 -9.46 -10.92 9.44
C VAL A 13 -9.44 -11.52 8.03
N ASP A 14 -10.31 -12.49 7.72
CA ASP A 14 -10.39 -13.08 6.37
C ASP A 14 -10.72 -12.03 5.28
N ARG A 15 -11.64 -11.10 5.59
CA ARG A 15 -11.95 -9.99 4.68
C ARG A 15 -10.79 -9.03 4.47
N GLN A 16 -10.00 -8.76 5.51
CA GLN A 16 -8.82 -7.90 5.40
C GLN A 16 -7.72 -8.59 4.59
N THR A 17 -7.41 -9.85 4.89
CA THR A 17 -6.42 -10.65 4.16
C THR A 17 -6.78 -10.78 2.67
N LYS A 18 -8.06 -11.00 2.33
CA LYS A 18 -8.52 -11.02 0.92
C LYS A 18 -8.38 -9.67 0.23
N LYS A 19 -8.58 -8.56 0.95
CA LYS A 19 -8.39 -7.21 0.39
C LYS A 19 -6.91 -6.89 0.16
N GLU A 20 -6.05 -7.24 1.10
CA GLU A 20 -4.60 -7.08 0.99
C GLU A 20 -4.04 -7.93 -0.15
N GLN A 21 -4.49 -9.18 -0.28
CA GLN A 21 -4.13 -10.05 -1.40
C GLN A 21 -4.57 -9.46 -2.76
N ARG A 22 -5.79 -8.93 -2.88
CA ARG A 22 -6.23 -8.23 -4.11
C ARG A 22 -5.39 -6.99 -4.42
N ARG A 23 -4.92 -6.26 -3.40
CA ARG A 23 -4.02 -5.11 -3.58
C ARG A 23 -2.63 -5.55 -4.01
N ALA A 24 -2.10 -6.62 -3.42
CA ALA A 24 -0.86 -7.24 -3.85
C ALA A 24 -0.96 -7.71 -5.32
N ASP A 25 -2.07 -8.34 -5.71
CA ASP A 25 -2.29 -8.82 -7.07
C ASP A 25 -2.50 -7.68 -8.09
N ALA A 26 -3.10 -6.57 -7.65
CA ALA A 26 -3.29 -5.37 -8.47
C ALA A 26 -2.07 -4.44 -8.47
N TRP A 27 -1.02 -4.77 -7.71
CA TRP A 27 0.19 -3.98 -7.61
C TRP A 27 0.82 -3.74 -8.98
N LYS A 28 1.17 -2.49 -9.26
CA LYS A 28 1.89 -2.09 -10.47
C LYS A 28 2.89 -1.00 -10.13
N TRP A 29 4.08 -1.11 -10.71
CA TRP A 29 5.07 -0.04 -10.69
C TRP A 29 4.50 1.24 -11.30
N ASN A 30 4.61 2.36 -10.58
CA ASN A 30 4.20 3.67 -11.06
C ASN A 30 5.41 4.60 -11.03
N GLU A 31 5.96 4.89 -12.22
CA GLU A 31 7.17 5.69 -12.36
C GLU A 31 7.02 7.09 -11.76
N SER A 32 5.84 7.72 -11.87
CA SER A 32 5.60 9.03 -11.27
C SER A 32 5.64 8.95 -9.75
N MET A 33 5.07 7.90 -9.14
CA MET A 33 5.09 7.76 -7.67
C MET A 33 6.48 7.42 -7.14
N GLU A 34 7.28 6.67 -7.89
CA GLU A 34 8.69 6.38 -7.53
C GLU A 34 9.55 7.64 -7.61
N ARG A 35 9.27 8.54 -8.56
CA ARG A 35 9.89 9.88 -8.60
C ARG A 35 9.48 10.72 -7.39
N VAL A 36 8.20 10.70 -7.00
CA VAL A 36 7.71 11.42 -5.81
C VAL A 36 8.33 10.82 -4.53
N ALA A 37 8.48 9.50 -4.43
CA ALA A 37 9.16 8.83 -3.33
C ALA A 37 10.63 9.26 -3.23
N SER A 38 11.32 9.29 -4.38
CA SER A 38 12.71 9.76 -4.48
C SER A 38 12.82 11.24 -4.11
N LEU A 39 11.84 12.07 -4.52
CA LEU A 39 11.79 13.48 -4.17
C LEU A 39 11.63 13.68 -2.66
N ARG A 40 10.77 12.92 -1.98
CA ARG A 40 10.62 13.00 -0.52
C ARG A 40 11.95 12.80 0.21
N SER A 41 12.83 11.95 -0.30
CA SER A 41 14.15 11.69 0.29
C SER A 41 15.24 12.67 -0.14
N SER A 42 15.15 13.25 -1.34
CA SER A 42 16.20 14.11 -1.92
C SER A 42 15.94 15.60 -1.73
N ASP A 43 14.68 16.03 -1.74
CA ASP A 43 14.25 17.41 -1.53
C ASP A 43 12.88 17.43 -0.80
N PRO A 44 12.90 17.32 0.54
CA PRO A 44 11.67 17.28 1.34
C PRO A 44 10.87 18.59 1.23
N ASP A 45 11.51 19.73 1.01
CA ASP A 45 10.84 21.03 0.85
C ASP A 45 10.07 21.12 -0.47
N ALA A 46 10.60 20.55 -1.56
CA ALA A 46 9.87 20.41 -2.81
C ALA A 46 8.70 19.41 -2.68
N TYR A 47 8.90 18.31 -1.94
CA TYR A 47 7.83 17.35 -1.65
C TYR A 47 6.70 17.98 -0.82
N ASP A 48 7.01 18.79 0.19
CA ASP A 48 6.00 19.43 1.04
C ASP A 48 5.19 20.50 0.33
N ARG A 49 5.76 21.12 -0.70
CA ARG A 49 5.05 22.02 -1.62
C ARG A 49 4.13 21.28 -2.60
N MET A 50 4.21 19.95 -2.70
CA MET A 50 3.27 19.19 -3.53
C MET A 50 1.86 19.20 -2.95
N GLY A 51 0.87 19.14 -3.84
CA GLY A 51 -0.52 19.07 -3.46
C GLY A 51 -0.81 17.89 -2.51
N PRO A 52 -1.72 18.06 -1.53
CA PRO A 52 -2.02 17.03 -0.52
C PRO A 52 -2.47 15.70 -1.15
N LEU A 53 -3.16 15.74 -2.30
CA LEU A 53 -3.57 14.54 -3.03
C LEU A 53 -2.39 13.71 -3.54
N ILE A 54 -1.29 14.35 -3.94
CA ILE A 54 -0.08 13.65 -4.41
C ILE A 54 0.58 12.92 -3.24
N ARG A 55 0.68 13.59 -2.08
CA ARG A 55 1.26 13.01 -0.86
C ARG A 55 0.43 11.83 -0.33
N ILE A 56 -0.90 11.96 -0.35
CA ILE A 56 -1.83 10.87 0.00
C ILE A 56 -1.66 9.69 -0.99
N SER A 57 -1.60 9.99 -2.29
CA SER A 57 -1.39 8.97 -3.32
C SER A 57 -0.05 8.24 -3.14
N LEU A 58 1.03 8.95 -2.77
CA LEU A 58 2.31 8.34 -2.44
C LEU A 58 2.17 7.38 -1.26
N GLY A 59 1.49 7.80 -0.18
CA GLY A 59 1.27 6.93 0.98
C GLY A 59 0.52 5.64 0.65
N HIS A 60 -0.52 5.73 -0.21
CA HIS A 60 -1.22 4.54 -0.71
C HIS A 60 -0.31 3.65 -1.56
N TYR A 61 0.45 4.26 -2.47
CA TYR A 61 1.38 3.55 -3.33
C TYR A 61 2.44 2.78 -2.53
N GLU A 62 3.08 3.42 -1.55
CA GLU A 62 4.08 2.77 -0.70
C GLU A 62 3.50 1.66 0.16
N ASN A 63 2.27 1.84 0.66
CA ASN A 63 1.56 0.81 1.40
C ASN A 63 1.27 -0.41 0.51
N ASP A 64 0.77 -0.19 -0.71
CA ASP A 64 0.50 -1.27 -1.65
C ASP A 64 1.80 -1.95 -2.11
N LYS A 65 2.91 -1.21 -2.25
CA LYS A 65 4.25 -1.76 -2.50
C LYS A 65 4.68 -2.70 -1.39
N LYS A 66 4.52 -2.26 -0.14
CA LYS A 66 4.88 -3.06 1.04
C LYS A 66 4.04 -4.33 1.12
N ILE A 67 2.74 -4.23 0.88
CA ILE A 67 1.83 -5.38 0.84
C ILE A 67 2.25 -6.34 -0.28
N ALA A 68 2.48 -5.85 -1.50
CA ALA A 68 2.93 -6.67 -2.62
C ALA A 68 4.23 -7.43 -2.30
N ALA A 69 5.21 -6.76 -1.69
CA ALA A 69 6.45 -7.39 -1.24
C ALA A 69 6.22 -8.47 -0.17
N GLN A 70 5.31 -8.23 0.80
CA GLN A 70 4.94 -9.22 1.82
C GLN A 70 4.31 -10.48 1.23
N TYR A 71 3.59 -10.35 0.12
CA TYR A 71 3.00 -11.47 -0.62
C TYR A 71 3.94 -12.05 -1.69
N GLY A 72 5.21 -11.63 -1.72
CA GLY A 72 6.23 -12.18 -2.63
C GLY A 72 6.11 -11.72 -4.09
N ARG A 73 5.37 -10.63 -4.36
CA ARG A 73 5.31 -10.02 -5.69
C ARG A 73 6.58 -9.21 -5.95
N ASP A 74 7.02 -9.17 -7.21
CA ASP A 74 8.12 -8.28 -7.59
C ASP A 74 7.63 -6.83 -7.59
N VAL A 75 8.29 -6.02 -6.77
CA VAL A 75 7.97 -4.61 -6.55
C VAL A 75 8.91 -3.67 -7.28
N ASN A 76 9.81 -4.20 -8.09
CA ASN A 76 10.75 -3.43 -8.90
C ASN A 76 10.20 -3.17 -10.30
N LYS A 77 10.82 -2.21 -10.99
CA LYS A 77 10.49 -1.90 -12.38
C LYS A 77 10.71 -3.15 -13.25
N GLY A 78 9.63 -3.68 -13.82
CA GLY A 78 9.68 -4.83 -14.72
C GLY A 78 9.33 -6.19 -14.11
N GLY A 79 8.77 -6.22 -12.90
CA GLY A 79 8.16 -7.43 -12.34
C GLY A 79 7.01 -7.92 -13.21
N ASN A 80 7.19 -9.08 -13.83
CA ASN A 80 6.23 -9.73 -14.74
C ASN A 80 5.24 -10.61 -13.97
#